data_AF-A0A662HNL4-F1
#
_entry.id   AF-A0A662HNL4-F1
#
_cell.length_a   1.000
_cell.length_b   1.000
_cell.length_c   1.000
_cell.angle_alpha   90.00
_cell.angle_beta   90.00
_cell.angle_gamma   90.00
#
_symmetry.space_group_name_H-M   'P 1'
#
loop_
_entity.id
_entity.type
_entity.pdbx_description
1 polymer ?
#
loop_
_entity_poly.entity_id
_entity_poly.type
_entity_poly.pdbx_seq_one_letter_code
_entity_poly.pdbx_strand_id
1 'polypeptide(L)'
;MSQYPPEKEEGKTEYKLKLTRVSEERLEHLASQMKYRLSEGGGEAFYVLGVSDEGEPLGLTDEELEVSLENLRRVAARLGARVKVVREKRGRRGRVVEVLVRLSREDSPPIHVSITVLGNVDAGKSTLVGVLCTGRLDDGNGAAMARIARFLHEVESGRTSSVSTRFLGFDVEGRVVNYELVHPLDESEIYLSSAKIIAFTDLGGHERYLRTTLRGVMSRLPDYAMLVVGANAGLLKMGREHLG
;
A
#
# COMPACT_ATOMS: atom_id res chain seq x y z
N MET A 1 16.87 -11.67 -17.97
CA MET A 1 15.62 -11.78 -17.18
C MET A 1 16.02 -11.92 -15.72
N SER A 2 15.59 -11.02 -14.84
CA SER A 2 15.91 -11.11 -13.42
C SER A 2 15.15 -12.29 -12.80
N GLN A 3 15.88 -13.24 -12.21
CA GLN A 3 15.34 -14.37 -11.46
C GLN A 3 14.56 -13.86 -10.24
N TYR A 4 13.46 -14.54 -9.87
CA TYR A 4 12.78 -14.27 -8.60
C TYR A 4 13.58 -14.93 -7.47
N PRO A 5 13.58 -14.38 -6.25
CA PRO A 5 14.11 -15.14 -5.11
C PRO A 5 13.27 -16.41 -4.93
N PRO A 6 13.85 -17.53 -4.44
CA PRO A 6 13.09 -18.72 -4.09
C PRO A 6 11.91 -18.40 -3.18
N GLU A 7 10.85 -19.19 -3.31
CA GLU A 7 9.68 -19.07 -2.44
C GLU A 7 10.08 -19.29 -0.98
N LYS A 8 9.48 -18.51 -0.09
CA LYS A 8 9.58 -18.70 1.35
C LYS A 8 8.37 -19.48 1.85
N GLU A 9 8.60 -20.41 2.77
CA GLU A 9 7.50 -21.15 3.42
C GLU A 9 6.57 -20.19 4.20
N GLU A 10 7.13 -19.14 4.79
CA GLU A 10 6.40 -18.14 5.57
C GLU A 10 6.12 -16.85 4.78
N GLY A 11 5.17 -16.06 5.28
CA GLY A 11 4.80 -14.76 4.72
C GLY A 11 3.67 -14.82 3.70
N LYS A 12 3.44 -13.67 3.04
CA LYS A 12 2.24 -13.40 2.24
C LYS A 12 2.37 -13.69 0.74
N THR A 13 3.49 -14.25 0.29
CA THR A 13 3.76 -14.49 -1.13
C THR A 13 3.78 -15.99 -1.41
N GLU A 14 3.12 -16.41 -2.47
CA GLU A 14 3.04 -17.79 -2.92
C GLU A 14 3.39 -17.88 -4.42
N TYR A 15 4.22 -18.84 -4.81
CA TYR A 15 4.49 -19.09 -6.21
C TYR A 15 3.69 -20.29 -6.70
N LYS A 16 3.20 -20.19 -7.95
CA LYS A 16 2.56 -21.31 -8.62
C LYS A 16 2.94 -21.31 -10.08
N LEU A 17 3.52 -22.40 -10.56
CA LEU A 17 3.81 -22.53 -11.98
C LEU A 17 2.54 -22.47 -12.83
N LYS A 18 1.51 -23.23 -12.46
CA LYS A 18 0.19 -23.24 -13.12
C LYS A 18 -0.90 -23.80 -12.19
N LEU A 19 -2.14 -23.36 -12.39
CA LEU A 19 -3.32 -23.84 -11.66
C LEU A 19 -4.36 -24.40 -12.63
N THR A 20 -3.99 -25.44 -13.38
CA THR A 20 -4.85 -26.12 -14.37
C THR A 20 -5.38 -27.45 -13.84
N ARG A 21 -6.62 -27.83 -14.17
CA ARG A 21 -7.25 -29.12 -13.80
C ARG A 21 -7.24 -29.36 -12.28
N VAL A 22 -7.96 -28.52 -11.55
CA VAL A 22 -8.01 -28.58 -10.07
C VAL A 22 -9.24 -29.39 -9.64
N SER A 23 -9.02 -30.53 -8.96
CA SER A 23 -10.10 -31.27 -8.29
C SER A 23 -10.70 -30.46 -7.14
N GLU A 24 -11.89 -30.82 -6.66
CA GLU A 24 -12.49 -30.16 -5.49
C GLU A 24 -11.61 -30.25 -4.25
N GLU A 25 -11.02 -31.42 -3.97
CA GLU A 25 -10.04 -31.61 -2.90
C GLU A 25 -8.83 -30.67 -3.04
N ARG A 26 -8.31 -30.50 -4.26
CA ARG A 26 -7.20 -29.59 -4.50
C ARG A 26 -7.61 -28.11 -4.35
N LEU A 27 -8.85 -27.75 -4.68
CA LEU A 27 -9.38 -26.41 -4.41
C LEU A 27 -9.48 -26.14 -2.90
N GLU A 28 -9.85 -27.13 -2.10
CA GLU A 28 -9.86 -27.01 -0.63
C GLU A 28 -8.46 -26.84 -0.04
N HIS A 29 -7.48 -27.58 -0.56
CA HIS A 29 -6.07 -27.39 -0.17
C HIS A 29 -5.57 -26.00 -0.54
N LEU A 30 -5.86 -25.51 -1.76
CA LEU A 30 -5.52 -24.16 -2.18
C LEU A 30 -6.22 -23.09 -1.34
N ALA A 31 -7.46 -23.32 -0.92
CA ALA A 31 -8.18 -22.40 -0.04
C ALA A 31 -7.55 -22.34 1.36
N SER A 32 -7.15 -23.48 1.92
CA SER A 32 -6.43 -23.54 3.19
C SER A 32 -5.09 -22.79 3.11
N GLN A 33 -4.33 -23.02 2.04
CA GLN A 33 -3.07 -22.32 1.78
C GLN A 33 -3.28 -20.80 1.62
N MET A 34 -4.27 -20.39 0.82
CA MET A 34 -4.58 -18.97 0.61
C MET A 34 -5.02 -18.30 1.92
N LYS A 35 -5.82 -18.98 2.73
CA LYS A 35 -6.22 -18.48 4.05
C LYS A 35 -4.99 -18.25 4.94
N TYR A 36 -4.02 -19.16 4.94
CA TYR A 36 -2.77 -19.00 5.67
C TYR A 36 -1.99 -17.77 5.17
N ARG A 37 -1.73 -17.65 3.85
CA ARG A 37 -1.02 -16.51 3.26
C ARG A 37 -1.71 -15.17 3.51
N LEU A 38 -3.04 -15.12 3.46
CA LEU A 38 -3.84 -13.94 3.80
C LEU A 38 -3.69 -13.57 5.27
N SER A 39 -3.64 -14.55 6.17
CA SER A 39 -3.41 -14.31 7.60
C SER A 39 -2.02 -13.72 7.84
N GLU A 40 -0.99 -14.31 7.24
CA GLU A 40 0.41 -13.83 7.33
C GLU A 40 0.58 -12.40 6.78
N GLY A 41 -0.23 -12.02 5.79
CA GLY A 41 -0.20 -10.69 5.18
C GLY A 41 -1.24 -9.71 5.70
N GLY A 42 -1.92 -10.00 6.83
CA GLY A 42 -2.90 -9.09 7.42
C GLY A 42 -4.12 -8.83 6.54
N GLY A 43 -4.54 -9.81 5.74
CA GLY A 43 -5.66 -9.73 4.80
C GLY A 43 -5.27 -9.56 3.33
N GLU A 44 -3.97 -9.49 3.01
CA GLU A 44 -3.44 -9.45 1.65
C GLU A 44 -2.46 -10.60 1.38
N ALA A 45 -2.50 -11.16 0.18
CA ALA A 45 -1.52 -12.12 -0.29
C ALA A 45 -1.15 -11.86 -1.76
N PHE A 46 0.08 -12.17 -2.14
CA PHE A 46 0.57 -12.10 -3.51
C PHE A 46 0.76 -13.51 -4.07
N TYR A 47 0.16 -13.77 -5.22
CA TYR A 47 0.35 -14.99 -5.99
C TYR A 47 1.14 -14.66 -7.25
N VAL A 48 2.27 -15.33 -7.45
CA VAL A 48 3.07 -15.18 -8.67
C VAL A 48 2.87 -16.42 -9.55
N LEU A 49 2.10 -16.25 -10.62
CA LEU A 49 1.78 -17.33 -11.55
C LEU A 49 2.81 -17.43 -12.67
N GLY A 50 3.17 -18.65 -13.07
CA GLY A 50 4.17 -18.90 -14.10
C GLY A 50 5.61 -18.92 -13.57
N VAL A 51 5.79 -18.97 -12.25
CA VAL A 51 7.11 -19.05 -11.59
C VAL A 51 7.19 -20.39 -10.87
N SER A 52 8.33 -21.07 -10.94
CA SER A 52 8.59 -22.26 -10.13
C SER A 52 8.90 -21.88 -8.69
N ASP A 53 8.83 -22.84 -7.77
CA ASP A 53 9.12 -22.62 -6.34
C ASP A 53 10.57 -22.14 -6.12
N GLU A 54 11.49 -22.48 -7.05
CA GLU A 54 12.89 -22.01 -7.10
C GLU A 54 13.05 -20.59 -7.69
N GLY A 55 11.95 -19.90 -8.00
CA GLY A 55 11.95 -18.54 -8.53
C GLY A 55 12.25 -18.43 -10.03
N GLU A 56 12.15 -19.53 -10.79
CA GLU A 56 12.40 -19.52 -12.24
C GLU A 56 11.17 -18.99 -13.02
N PRO A 57 11.30 -17.88 -13.79
CA PRO A 57 10.18 -17.28 -14.51
C PRO A 57 9.93 -17.98 -15.85
N LEU A 58 9.35 -19.19 -15.79
CA LEU A 58 9.00 -19.98 -16.96
C LEU A 58 7.90 -19.31 -17.79
N GLY A 59 6.83 -18.86 -17.15
CA GLY A 59 5.67 -18.26 -17.79
C GLY A 59 4.60 -19.26 -18.24
N LEU A 60 3.41 -18.73 -18.49
CA LEU A 60 2.20 -19.42 -18.92
C LEU A 60 1.75 -18.95 -20.30
N THR A 61 1.21 -19.84 -21.12
CA THR A 61 0.48 -19.42 -22.32
C THR A 61 -0.80 -18.66 -21.93
N ASP A 62 -1.42 -17.96 -22.87
CA ASP A 62 -2.63 -17.18 -22.58
C ASP A 62 -3.78 -18.07 -22.08
N GLU A 63 -3.92 -19.27 -22.65
CA GLU A 63 -4.90 -20.27 -22.21
C GLU A 63 -4.60 -20.81 -20.81
N GLU A 64 -3.34 -21.18 -20.53
CA GLU A 64 -2.93 -21.66 -19.21
C GLU A 64 -3.12 -20.58 -18.14
N LEU A 65 -2.85 -19.33 -18.49
CA LEU A 65 -2.98 -18.18 -17.62
C LEU A 65 -4.45 -17.90 -17.29
N GLU A 66 -5.34 -17.89 -18.28
CA GLU A 66 -6.77 -17.63 -18.05
C GLU A 66 -7.37 -18.69 -17.13
N VAL A 67 -7.11 -19.98 -17.39
CA VAL A 67 -7.58 -21.08 -16.53
C VAL A 67 -6.99 -20.97 -15.12
N SER A 68 -5.72 -20.57 -14.99
CA SER A 68 -5.07 -20.42 -13.69
C SER A 68 -5.67 -19.27 -12.88
N LEU A 69 -5.97 -18.14 -13.53
CA LEU A 69 -6.63 -16.99 -12.91
C LEU A 69 -8.07 -17.31 -12.52
N GLU A 70 -8.81 -18.03 -13.36
CA GLU A 70 -10.17 -18.48 -13.03
C GLU A 70 -10.19 -19.37 -11.79
N ASN A 71 -9.31 -20.37 -11.72
CA ASN A 71 -9.21 -21.23 -10.53
C ASN A 71 -8.78 -20.45 -9.29
N LEU A 72 -7.85 -19.49 -9.42
CA LEU A 72 -7.46 -18.63 -8.31
C LEU A 72 -8.64 -17.76 -7.82
N ARG A 73 -9.44 -17.21 -8.74
CA ARG A 73 -10.67 -16.46 -8.41
C ARG A 73 -11.69 -17.35 -7.70
N ARG A 74 -11.87 -18.60 -8.12
CA ARG A 74 -12.76 -19.57 -7.45
C ARG A 74 -12.32 -19.82 -6.01
N VAL A 75 -11.02 -20.01 -5.76
CA VAL A 75 -10.46 -20.19 -4.42
C VAL A 75 -10.66 -18.93 -3.57
N ALA A 76 -10.33 -17.76 -4.10
CA ALA A 76 -10.50 -16.48 -3.40
C ALA A 76 -11.97 -16.20 -3.04
N ALA A 77 -12.91 -16.49 -3.95
CA ALA A 77 -14.33 -16.32 -3.71
C ALA A 77 -14.83 -17.15 -2.51
N ARG A 78 -14.32 -18.38 -2.31
CA ARG A 78 -14.65 -19.21 -1.14
C ARG A 78 -14.23 -18.58 0.19
N LEU A 79 -13.22 -17.72 0.18
CA LEU A 79 -12.70 -17.03 1.36
C LEU A 79 -13.31 -15.63 1.55
N GLY A 80 -14.16 -15.17 0.62
CA GLY A 80 -14.63 -13.79 0.58
C GLY A 80 -13.50 -12.82 0.20
N ALA A 81 -12.60 -13.23 -0.67
CA ALA A 81 -11.49 -12.44 -1.18
C ALA A 81 -11.67 -12.08 -2.66
N ARG A 82 -11.06 -10.97 -3.09
CA ARG A 82 -11.00 -10.51 -4.47
C ARG A 82 -9.58 -10.67 -5.02
N VAL A 83 -9.49 -10.87 -6.33
CA VAL A 83 -8.25 -11.13 -7.06
C VAL A 83 -8.05 -10.03 -8.09
N LYS A 84 -6.86 -9.41 -8.09
CA LYS A 84 -6.47 -8.37 -9.05
C LYS A 84 -5.07 -8.64 -9.59
N VAL A 85 -4.92 -8.65 -10.91
CA VAL A 85 -3.59 -8.68 -11.54
C VAL A 85 -2.95 -7.31 -11.33
N VAL A 86 -1.78 -7.28 -10.70
CA VAL A 86 -1.05 -6.03 -10.40
C VAL A 86 0.19 -5.84 -11.26
N ARG A 87 0.71 -6.93 -11.84
CA ARG A 87 1.87 -6.88 -12.72
C ARG A 87 1.86 -8.03 -13.72
N GLU A 88 2.27 -7.74 -14.94
CA GLU A 88 2.58 -8.75 -15.95
C GLU A 88 4.01 -8.60 -16.43
N LYS A 89 4.69 -9.73 -16.66
CA LYS A 89 6.02 -9.79 -17.25
C LYS A 89 6.09 -10.91 -18.28
N ARG A 90 7.06 -10.82 -19.19
CA ARG A 90 7.39 -11.92 -20.09
C ARG A 90 8.26 -12.95 -19.34
N GLY A 91 7.79 -14.19 -19.29
CA GLY A 91 8.58 -15.37 -18.93
C GLY A 91 9.23 -16.00 -20.15
N ARG A 92 9.92 -17.13 -19.97
CA ARG A 92 10.61 -17.84 -21.05
C ARG A 92 9.67 -18.36 -22.16
N ARG A 93 8.50 -18.90 -21.78
CA ARG A 93 7.53 -19.51 -22.71
C ARG A 93 6.18 -18.78 -22.79
N GLY A 94 6.03 -17.67 -22.09
CA GLY A 94 4.73 -16.98 -21.98
C GLY A 94 4.76 -15.83 -21.00
N ARG A 95 3.66 -15.62 -20.25
CA ARG A 95 3.50 -14.53 -19.28
C ARG A 95 3.67 -15.02 -17.84
N VAL A 96 4.33 -14.22 -17.02
CA VAL A 96 4.35 -14.33 -15.57
C VAL A 96 3.49 -13.21 -15.03
N VAL A 97 2.53 -13.52 -14.15
CA VAL A 97 1.65 -12.52 -13.57
C VAL A 97 1.76 -12.50 -12.06
N GLU A 98 1.79 -11.30 -11.50
CA GLU A 98 1.70 -11.06 -10.07
C GLU A 98 0.28 -10.64 -9.75
N VAL A 99 -0.34 -11.36 -8.83
CA VAL A 99 -1.75 -11.26 -8.52
C VAL A 99 -1.92 -10.93 -7.05
N LEU A 100 -2.58 -9.82 -6.76
CA LEU A 100 -2.99 -9.45 -5.41
C LEU A 100 -4.31 -10.12 -5.07
N VAL A 101 -4.34 -10.82 -3.95
CA VAL A 101 -5.55 -11.35 -3.33
C VAL A 101 -5.81 -10.55 -2.06
N ARG A 102 -7.01 -10.00 -1.91
CA ARG A 102 -7.39 -9.16 -0.75
C ARG A 102 -8.73 -9.59 -0.17
N LEU A 103 -8.82 -9.72 1.15
CA LEU A 103 -10.09 -9.96 1.84
C LEU A 103 -11.06 -8.79 1.62
N SER A 104 -12.35 -9.11 1.40
CA SER A 104 -13.41 -8.17 1.03
C SER A 104 -14.54 -8.11 2.07
N ARG A 105 -14.29 -8.49 3.33
CA ARG A 105 -15.37 -8.66 4.32
C ARG A 105 -15.84 -7.32 4.87
N GLU A 106 -17.16 -7.10 4.85
CA GLU A 106 -17.84 -5.97 5.51
C GLU A 106 -17.64 -5.97 7.04
N ASP A 107 -17.43 -7.14 7.64
CA ASP A 107 -17.29 -7.30 9.11
C ASP A 107 -15.86 -7.18 9.65
N SER A 108 -14.87 -6.96 8.78
CA SER A 108 -13.47 -6.81 9.22
C SER A 108 -13.00 -5.37 9.07
N PRO A 109 -12.24 -4.83 10.04
CA PRO A 109 -11.66 -3.50 9.89
C PRO A 109 -10.77 -3.45 8.63
N PRO A 110 -10.68 -2.29 7.95
CA PRO A 110 -9.81 -2.11 6.81
C PRO A 110 -8.36 -2.44 7.17
N ILE A 111 -7.62 -3.00 6.21
CA ILE A 111 -6.18 -3.23 6.38
C ILE A 111 -5.50 -1.88 6.60
N HIS A 112 -4.86 -1.70 7.74
CA HIS A 112 -4.30 -0.42 8.13
C HIS A 112 -2.77 -0.43 8.01
N VAL A 113 -2.21 0.52 7.25
CA VAL A 113 -0.77 0.71 7.08
C VAL A 113 -0.38 2.11 7.51
N SER A 114 0.47 2.22 8.52
CA SER A 114 0.98 3.47 9.05
C SER A 114 2.28 3.87 8.36
N ILE A 115 2.31 5.07 7.78
CA ILE A 115 3.49 5.64 7.11
C ILE A 115 3.86 6.96 7.79
N THR A 116 5.06 7.03 8.36
CA THR A 116 5.59 8.29 8.88
C THR A 116 6.27 9.08 7.78
N VAL A 117 5.91 10.36 7.63
CA VAL A 117 6.47 11.24 6.61
C VAL A 117 7.66 12.02 7.17
N LEU A 118 8.82 11.79 6.57
CA LEU A 118 10.11 12.35 6.97
C LEU A 118 10.68 13.22 5.86
N GLY A 119 11.61 14.11 6.20
CA GLY A 119 12.22 15.02 5.24
C GLY A 119 12.45 16.41 5.84
N ASN A 120 13.31 17.18 5.18
CA ASN A 120 13.69 18.51 5.62
C ASN A 120 12.49 19.47 5.66
N VAL A 121 12.64 20.60 6.37
CA VAL A 121 11.72 21.73 6.23
C VAL A 121 11.66 22.14 4.76
N ASP A 122 10.45 22.49 4.29
CA ASP A 122 10.16 22.93 2.92
C ASP A 122 10.43 21.87 1.82
N ALA A 123 10.66 20.60 2.19
CA ALA A 123 10.77 19.50 1.23
C ALA A 123 9.45 19.13 0.53
N GLY A 124 8.33 19.76 0.90
CA GLY A 124 7.01 19.48 0.32
C GLY A 124 6.29 18.27 0.93
N LYS A 125 6.64 17.86 2.16
CA LYS A 125 6.00 16.73 2.87
C LYS A 125 4.48 16.85 2.93
N SER A 126 4.01 17.93 3.55
CA SER A 126 2.58 18.20 3.75
C SER A 126 1.88 18.48 2.42
N THR A 127 2.54 19.15 1.48
CA THR A 127 2.04 19.34 0.12
C THR A 127 1.78 18.00 -0.57
N LEU A 128 2.73 17.06 -0.51
CA LEU A 128 2.59 15.72 -1.09
C LEU A 128 1.43 14.94 -0.46
N VAL A 129 1.34 14.93 0.88
CA VAL A 129 0.22 14.29 1.59
C VAL A 129 -1.12 14.92 1.20
N GLY A 130 -1.16 16.26 1.07
CA GLY A 130 -2.35 16.99 0.65
C GLY A 130 -2.81 16.61 -0.75
N VAL A 131 -1.89 16.50 -1.70
CA VAL A 131 -2.20 16.03 -3.06
C VAL A 131 -2.72 14.59 -3.05
N LEU A 132 -2.05 13.69 -2.33
CA LEU A 132 -2.43 12.27 -2.25
C LEU A 132 -3.80 12.06 -1.60
N CYS A 133 -4.12 12.78 -0.53
CA CYS A 133 -5.39 12.59 0.18
C CYS A 133 -6.56 13.34 -0.47
N THR A 134 -6.31 14.39 -1.25
CA THR A 134 -7.40 15.20 -1.84
C THR A 134 -7.57 15.02 -3.35
N GLY A 135 -6.58 14.45 -4.03
CA GLY A 135 -6.58 14.28 -5.49
C GLY A 135 -6.42 15.61 -6.24
N ARG A 136 -6.12 16.70 -5.53
CA ARG A 136 -5.97 18.05 -6.10
C ARG A 136 -4.51 18.44 -6.08
N LEU A 137 -4.01 18.85 -7.25
CA LEU A 137 -2.64 19.34 -7.39
C LEU A 137 -2.45 20.65 -6.60
N ASP A 138 -1.21 20.86 -6.18
CA ASP A 138 -0.77 22.12 -5.61
C ASP A 138 -0.72 23.21 -6.69
N ASP A 139 -0.94 24.45 -6.31
CA ASP A 139 -0.89 25.62 -7.19
C ASP A 139 0.48 26.31 -7.22
N GLY A 140 1.47 25.73 -6.54
CA GLY A 140 2.80 26.31 -6.36
C GLY A 140 2.88 27.34 -5.22
N ASN A 141 1.74 27.69 -4.60
CA ASN A 141 1.65 28.59 -3.45
C ASN A 141 1.20 27.85 -2.18
N GLY A 142 1.26 26.52 -2.16
CA GLY A 142 0.94 25.71 -0.99
C GLY A 142 -0.54 25.43 -0.77
N ALA A 143 -1.40 25.60 -1.79
CA ALA A 143 -2.83 25.29 -1.68
C ALA A 143 -3.10 23.84 -1.25
N ALA A 144 -2.29 22.86 -1.67
CA ALA A 144 -2.46 21.47 -1.26
C ALA A 144 -2.15 21.27 0.24
N MET A 145 -1.13 21.96 0.76
CA MET A 145 -0.83 21.95 2.19
C MET A 145 -1.93 22.66 2.98
N ALA A 146 -2.38 23.84 2.53
CA ALA A 146 -3.43 24.61 3.21
C ALA A 146 -4.74 23.82 3.36
N ARG A 147 -5.09 22.96 2.40
CA ARG A 147 -6.28 22.07 2.49
C ARG A 147 -6.19 21.06 3.65
N ILE A 148 -4.99 20.67 4.04
CA ILE A 148 -4.75 19.72 5.12
C ILE A 148 -4.16 20.38 6.39
N ALA A 149 -4.09 21.71 6.44
CA ALA A 149 -3.66 22.43 7.62
C ALA A 149 -4.67 22.24 8.77
N ARG A 150 -4.17 22.15 10.00
CA ARG A 150 -5.02 22.03 11.19
C ARG A 150 -5.32 23.37 11.83
N PHE A 151 -4.40 24.33 11.69
CA PHE A 151 -4.48 25.63 12.34
C PHE A 151 -4.33 26.78 11.34
N LEU A 152 -4.96 27.92 11.65
CA LEU A 152 -4.92 29.11 10.81
C LEU A 152 -3.48 29.60 10.56
N HIS A 153 -2.62 29.59 11.58
CA HIS A 153 -1.23 30.02 11.43
C HIS A 153 -0.41 29.10 10.51
N GLU A 154 -0.80 27.85 10.32
CA GLU A 154 -0.16 26.96 9.33
C GLU A 154 -0.52 27.40 7.90
N VAL A 155 -1.78 27.79 7.69
CA VAL A 155 -2.26 28.35 6.41
C VAL A 155 -1.58 29.68 6.10
N GLU A 156 -1.53 30.58 7.07
CA GLU A 156 -0.94 31.92 6.90
C GLU A 156 0.57 31.88 6.68
N SER A 157 1.27 31.01 7.40
CA SER A 157 2.74 30.92 7.31
C SER A 157 3.23 30.00 6.19
N GLY A 158 2.37 29.13 5.66
CA GLY A 158 2.79 28.06 4.76
C GLY A 158 3.65 26.99 5.44
N ARG A 159 3.61 26.86 6.78
CA ARG A 159 4.45 25.93 7.55
C ARG A 159 3.63 25.04 8.49
N THR A 160 3.92 23.75 8.48
CA THR A 160 3.30 22.76 9.38
C THR A 160 3.92 22.85 10.77
N SER A 161 3.06 23.01 11.78
CA SER A 161 3.45 23.24 13.18
C SER A 161 3.13 22.07 14.11
N SER A 162 2.35 21.11 13.63
CA SER A 162 1.78 20.03 14.43
C SER A 162 1.99 18.65 13.80
N VAL A 163 1.83 17.61 14.61
CA VAL A 163 1.75 16.23 14.12
C VAL A 163 0.31 15.94 13.75
N SER A 164 0.08 15.51 12.52
CA SER A 164 -1.27 15.14 12.05
C SER A 164 -1.24 13.82 11.31
N THR A 165 -2.31 13.04 11.45
CA THR A 165 -2.52 11.83 10.67
C THR A 165 -3.54 12.15 9.56
N ARG A 166 -3.31 11.65 8.36
CA ARG A 166 -4.22 11.78 7.21
C ARG A 166 -4.43 10.41 6.58
N PHE A 167 -5.70 10.07 6.30
CA PHE A 167 -6.05 8.79 5.70
C PHE A 167 -6.14 8.88 4.17
N LEU A 168 -5.58 7.87 3.52
CA LEU A 168 -5.78 7.57 2.11
C LEU A 168 -6.39 6.17 1.99
N GLY A 169 -7.66 6.13 1.63
CA GLY A 169 -8.45 4.91 1.51
C GLY A 169 -8.41 4.29 0.12
N PHE A 170 -8.43 2.97 0.08
CA PHE A 170 -8.54 2.18 -1.14
C PHE A 170 -9.66 1.14 -1.00
N ASP A 171 -10.50 1.01 -2.03
CA ASP A 171 -11.51 -0.04 -2.11
C ASP A 171 -10.88 -1.42 -2.42
N VAL A 172 -11.73 -2.45 -2.57
CA VAL A 172 -11.28 -3.81 -2.88
C VAL A 172 -10.70 -3.93 -4.29
N GLU A 173 -11.11 -3.06 -5.22
CA GLU A 173 -10.54 -2.91 -6.55
C GLU A 173 -9.23 -2.10 -6.57
N GLY A 174 -8.85 -1.45 -5.46
CA GLY A 174 -7.68 -0.59 -5.34
C GLY A 174 -7.83 0.80 -5.96
N ARG A 175 -9.07 1.29 -6.16
CA ARG A 175 -9.35 2.70 -6.46
C ARG A 175 -9.27 3.53 -5.19
N VAL A 176 -8.97 4.82 -5.35
CA VAL A 176 -8.85 5.75 -4.21
C VAL A 176 -10.24 6.21 -3.79
N VAL A 177 -10.60 5.95 -2.54
CA VAL A 177 -11.91 6.29 -1.96
C VAL A 177 -12.06 7.79 -1.77
N ASN A 178 -11.02 8.47 -1.27
CA ASN A 178 -11.06 9.88 -0.91
C ASN A 178 -11.58 10.78 -2.04
N TYR A 179 -11.29 10.44 -3.30
CA TYR A 179 -11.58 11.30 -4.45
C TYR A 179 -13.04 11.26 -4.86
N GLU A 180 -13.80 10.26 -4.40
CA GLU A 180 -15.22 10.09 -4.67
C GLU A 180 -16.09 10.68 -3.55
N LEU A 181 -15.49 11.02 -2.40
CA LEU A 181 -16.19 11.60 -1.26
C LEU A 181 -16.49 13.09 -1.48
N VAL A 182 -17.59 13.55 -0.88
CA VAL A 182 -17.92 14.99 -0.81
C VAL A 182 -16.84 15.75 -0.04
N HIS A 183 -16.35 15.14 1.05
CA HIS A 183 -15.25 15.64 1.86
C HIS A 183 -14.08 14.65 1.83
N PRO A 184 -13.05 14.86 0.99
CA PRO A 184 -11.94 13.91 0.79
C PRO A 184 -11.08 13.61 2.03
N LEU A 185 -11.30 14.33 3.14
CA LEU A 185 -10.56 14.18 4.39
C LEU A 185 -11.46 13.68 5.54
N ASP A 186 -12.70 13.30 5.27
CA ASP A 186 -13.59 12.71 6.28
C ASP A 186 -13.10 11.30 6.62
N GLU A 187 -12.41 11.18 7.75
CA GLU A 187 -11.80 9.93 8.20
C GLU A 187 -12.85 8.81 8.42
N SER A 188 -14.09 9.15 8.79
CA SER A 188 -15.12 8.16 9.07
C SER A 188 -15.65 7.56 7.78
N GLU A 189 -15.97 8.40 6.79
CA GLU A 189 -16.40 7.93 5.46
C GLU A 189 -15.29 7.14 4.75
N ILE A 190 -14.04 7.62 4.84
CA ILE A 190 -12.87 6.89 4.33
C ILE A 190 -12.79 5.52 4.98
N TYR A 191 -12.90 5.44 6.31
CA TYR A 191 -12.78 4.18 7.04
C TYR A 191 -13.86 3.17 6.63
N LEU A 192 -15.12 3.61 6.58
CA LEU A 192 -16.25 2.74 6.27
C LEU A 192 -16.26 2.26 4.81
N SER A 193 -15.69 3.04 3.89
CA SER A 193 -15.72 2.74 2.45
C SER A 193 -14.43 2.09 1.93
N SER A 194 -13.44 1.85 2.79
CA SER A 194 -12.12 1.33 2.40
C SER A 194 -11.94 -0.14 2.77
N ALA A 195 -11.31 -0.89 1.86
CA ALA A 195 -10.74 -2.21 2.18
C ALA A 195 -9.31 -2.08 2.76
N LYS A 196 -8.62 -0.98 2.44
CA LYS A 196 -7.28 -0.67 2.94
C LYS A 196 -7.11 0.82 3.16
N ILE A 197 -6.44 1.19 4.25
CA ILE A 197 -6.12 2.56 4.61
C ILE A 197 -4.61 2.71 4.74
N ILE A 198 -4.07 3.73 4.10
CA ILE A 198 -2.73 4.24 4.37
C ILE A 198 -2.88 5.47 5.25
N ALA A 199 -2.33 5.42 6.46
CA ALA A 199 -2.34 6.52 7.42
C ALA A 199 -0.99 7.25 7.38
N PHE A 200 -0.97 8.42 6.76
CA PHE A 200 0.21 9.28 6.72
C PHE A 200 0.30 10.09 8.01
N THR A 201 1.39 9.91 8.76
CA THR A 201 1.70 10.75 9.92
C THR A 201 2.71 11.81 9.50
N ASP A 202 2.23 13.04 9.31
CA ASP A 202 3.07 14.17 8.94
C ASP A 202 3.65 14.83 10.18
N LEU A 203 4.98 14.88 10.24
CA LEU A 203 5.72 15.51 11.31
C LEU A 203 5.99 16.97 10.94
N GLY A 204 5.29 17.90 11.60
CA GLY A 204 5.57 19.33 11.50
C GLY A 204 7.06 19.63 11.74
N GLY A 205 7.63 20.45 10.87
CA GLY A 205 9.09 20.67 10.77
C GLY A 205 9.64 21.69 11.75
N HIS A 206 9.30 21.61 13.04
CA HIS A 206 9.87 22.53 14.04
C HIS A 206 11.10 21.91 14.75
N GLU A 207 12.26 22.46 14.41
CA GLU A 207 13.62 22.05 14.80
C GLU A 207 13.80 21.88 16.33
N ARG A 208 13.04 22.62 17.15
CA ARG A 208 13.12 22.52 18.63
C ARG A 208 12.45 21.28 19.24
N TYR A 209 11.56 20.61 18.51
CA TYR A 209 10.76 19.48 19.04
C TYR A 209 10.98 18.19 18.28
N LEU A 210 11.92 18.18 17.33
CA LEU A 210 12.19 17.07 16.42
C LEU A 210 12.45 15.75 17.15
N ARG A 211 13.30 15.77 18.19
CA ARG A 211 13.64 14.56 18.96
C ARG A 211 12.44 14.01 19.72
N THR A 212 11.60 14.85 20.28
CA THR A 212 10.42 14.42 21.05
C THR A 212 9.31 13.93 20.14
N THR A 213 9.11 14.61 19.00
CA THR A 213 8.16 14.24 17.96
C THR A 213 8.53 12.94 17.26
N LEU A 214 9.81 12.77 16.88
CA LEU A 214 10.32 11.51 16.34
C LEU A 214 10.17 10.39 17.37
N ARG A 215 10.50 10.62 18.64
CA ARG A 215 10.34 9.61 19.69
C ARG A 215 8.87 9.20 19.91
N GLY A 216 7.93 10.15 19.86
CA GLY A 216 6.50 9.88 20.02
C GLY A 216 5.84 9.20 18.81
N VAL A 217 6.35 9.42 17.61
CA VAL A 217 5.88 8.73 16.40
C VAL A 217 6.57 7.38 16.21
N MET A 218 7.86 7.28 16.49
CA MET A 218 8.58 6.00 16.51
C MET A 218 8.13 5.08 17.65
N SER A 219 7.62 5.62 18.76
CA SER A 219 7.01 4.79 19.82
C SER A 219 5.71 4.11 19.40
N ARG A 220 5.10 4.52 18.27
CA ARG A 220 3.94 3.86 17.67
C ARG A 220 4.30 2.78 16.63
N LEU A 221 5.60 2.52 16.40
CA LEU A 221 6.11 1.54 15.43
C LEU A 221 5.44 1.66 14.04
N PRO A 222 5.73 2.72 13.26
CA PRO A 222 5.18 2.84 11.92
C PRO A 222 5.61 1.65 11.05
N ASP A 223 4.73 1.18 10.16
CA ASP A 223 5.03 0.08 9.24
C ASP A 223 6.09 0.50 8.22
N TYR A 224 6.03 1.77 7.77
CA TYR A 224 6.97 2.34 6.80
C TYR A 224 7.32 3.79 7.14
N ALA A 225 8.45 4.24 6.59
CA ALA A 225 8.82 5.65 6.54
C ALA A 225 8.88 6.13 5.09
N MET A 226 8.29 7.29 4.81
CA MET A 226 8.37 7.97 3.53
C MET A 226 9.32 9.16 3.65
N LEU A 227 10.49 9.09 3.01
CA LEU A 227 11.47 10.17 2.99
C LEU A 227 11.24 11.09 1.78
N VAL A 228 10.85 12.33 2.03
CA VAL A 228 10.65 13.36 1.01
C VAL A 228 11.88 14.27 0.95
N VAL A 229 12.46 14.39 -0.24
CA VAL A 229 13.68 15.18 -0.49
C VAL A 229 13.40 16.18 -1.61
N GLY A 230 13.55 17.48 -1.30
CA GLY A 230 13.46 18.53 -2.31
C GLY A 230 14.63 18.42 -3.29
N ALA A 231 14.32 18.34 -4.59
CA ALA A 231 15.34 18.18 -5.63
C ALA A 231 16.35 19.33 -5.68
N ASN A 232 15.93 20.54 -5.27
CA ASN A 232 16.76 21.74 -5.21
C ASN A 232 17.71 21.77 -4.00
N ALA A 233 17.41 21.05 -2.92
CA ALA A 233 18.12 21.16 -1.64
C ALA A 233 18.87 19.87 -1.25
N GLY A 234 18.45 18.72 -1.77
CA GLY A 234 18.98 17.42 -1.34
C GLY A 234 18.66 17.09 0.12
N LEU A 235 19.33 16.08 0.68
CA LEU A 235 19.12 15.65 2.07
C LEU A 235 19.97 16.49 3.03
N LEU A 236 19.34 17.53 3.57
CA LEU A 236 19.93 18.43 4.56
C LEU A 236 19.96 17.80 5.97
N LYS A 237 20.64 18.49 6.91
CA LYS A 237 20.93 17.99 8.28
C LYS A 237 19.70 17.45 9.01
N MET A 238 18.58 18.16 8.99
CA MET A 238 17.33 17.71 9.63
C MET A 238 16.77 16.43 8.99
N GLY A 239 16.86 16.30 7.67
CA GLY A 239 16.47 15.07 6.96
C GLY A 239 17.32 13.86 7.34
N ARG A 240 18.60 14.06 7.66
CA ARG A 240 19.48 13.01 8.21
C ARG A 240 19.12 12.68 9.66
N GLU A 241 18.81 13.68 10.48
CA GLU A 241 18.38 13.47 11.88
C GLU A 241 17.05 12.71 12.00
N HIS A 242 16.19 12.75 10.97
CA HIS A 242 14.97 11.93 10.91
C HIS A 242 15.24 10.44 10.69
N LEU A 243 16.40 10.08 10.14
CA LEU A 243 16.74 8.69 9.78
C LEU A 243 17.46 7.94 10.91
N GLY A 244 17.95 8.65 11.94
CA GLY A 244 18.78 8.11 13.01
C GLY A 244 20.27 8.35 12.75
#